data_AF-A0A067QHJ1-F1
#
_entry.id   AF-A0A067QHJ1-F1
#
_cell.length_a   1.000
_cell.length_b   1.000
_cell.length_c   1.000
_cell.angle_alpha   90.00
_cell.angle_beta   90.00
_cell.angle_gamma   90.00
#
_symmetry.space_group_name_H-M   'P 1'
#
loop_
_entity.id
_entity.type
_entity.pdbx_description
1 polymer ?
#
loop_
_entity_poly.entity_id
_entity_poly.type
_entity_poly.pdbx_seq_one_letter_code
_entity_poly.pdbx_strand_id
1 'polypeptide(L)'
;MSQKATKAAVVKKPAGKRKAANGYKLPDPIPLGEIIRNVRKKEWQIGPSIGAGGFGEIYAASDVSDSPRKKGTLPYVVKIEPHGNGPLFVEMHFYMKVAKPEQIEEWKKLKNLKSLGMPCYLGSGSHEYNGQKYRFIVMDRYGKDLWSLFIQNKRVFTIPTVLRVGLQIIDVLQYIHSKMYVHADIKGGNLLLGLKRGTENQVYLVDFGLASHYSQKEYKPDPKRAHNGTIEYTSRDAHVGVPTRRGDLEILAYNMLQWLASKLPWENNLSDPVHVHQQKTKYMDNIPELMKKCFPKTTPPAALVKYFEYVASLTYDQDPDYKWCQKLLETGLKDCKCSLEGKLDFSGKGTVKRGSPKKTNSTGPSCDGETNISDNKPLPRRKVNVTQKQNQAKQHKADISDSNSSAESDDDEVCNYKKKEKSSNANKKVKTKSVYGWRDCPSAIASNVNRAGEYKRKSNDKQHITKKQRKMNG
;
A
#
# COMPACT_ATOMS: atom_id res chain seq x y z
N MET A 1 -48.23 -55.06 2.22
CA MET A 1 -47.49 -54.26 1.22
C MET A 1 -47.26 -52.87 1.81
N SER A 2 -46.02 -52.48 2.10
CA SER A 2 -45.69 -51.11 2.51
C SER A 2 -44.32 -50.76 1.90
N GLN A 3 -44.34 -49.89 0.89
CA GLN A 3 -43.15 -49.43 0.20
C GLN A 3 -42.53 -48.26 0.99
N LYS A 4 -41.28 -48.45 1.46
CA LYS A 4 -40.44 -47.37 1.96
C LYS A 4 -39.84 -46.62 0.78
N ALA A 5 -40.24 -45.37 0.59
CA ALA A 5 -39.60 -44.45 -0.34
C ALA A 5 -38.22 -44.02 0.18
N THR A 6 -37.19 -44.28 -0.62
CA THR A 6 -35.82 -43.80 -0.42
C THR A 6 -35.74 -42.30 -0.75
N LYS A 7 -35.29 -41.48 0.21
CA LYS A 7 -34.99 -40.05 -0.03
C LYS A 7 -33.74 -39.94 -0.91
N ALA A 8 -33.92 -39.39 -2.11
CA ALA A 8 -32.84 -39.05 -3.02
C ALA A 8 -31.91 -37.98 -2.42
N ALA A 9 -30.61 -38.16 -2.63
CA ALA A 9 -29.58 -37.20 -2.25
C ALA A 9 -29.77 -35.88 -3.00
N VAL A 10 -29.82 -34.78 -2.24
CA VAL A 10 -29.89 -33.42 -2.79
C VAL A 10 -28.54 -33.10 -3.44
N VAL A 11 -28.49 -33.16 -4.77
CA VAL A 11 -27.37 -32.65 -5.57
C VAL A 11 -27.30 -31.13 -5.35
N LYS A 12 -26.28 -30.67 -4.63
CA LYS A 12 -25.97 -29.24 -4.51
C LYS A 12 -25.73 -28.68 -5.91
N LYS A 13 -26.55 -27.71 -6.32
CA LYS A 13 -26.28 -26.88 -7.52
C LYS A 13 -24.85 -26.31 -7.42
N PRO A 14 -24.09 -26.28 -8.53
CA PRO A 14 -22.75 -25.70 -8.52
C PRO A 14 -22.88 -24.22 -8.15
N ALA A 15 -22.18 -23.81 -7.10
CA ALA A 15 -22.09 -22.40 -6.73
C ALA A 15 -21.57 -21.61 -7.93
N GLY A 16 -22.23 -20.49 -8.26
CA GLY A 16 -21.77 -19.60 -9.33
C GLY A 16 -20.30 -19.22 -9.14
N LYS A 17 -19.52 -19.18 -10.23
CA LYS A 17 -18.08 -18.90 -10.18
C LYS A 17 -17.81 -17.56 -9.47
N ARG A 18 -17.19 -17.61 -8.28
CA ARG A 18 -16.80 -16.41 -7.52
C ARG A 18 -15.71 -15.66 -8.28
N LYS A 19 -15.87 -14.34 -8.46
CA LYS A 19 -14.87 -13.46 -9.09
C LYS A 19 -14.50 -12.35 -8.12
N ALA A 20 -13.21 -12.07 -8.00
CA ALA A 20 -12.69 -10.90 -7.30
C ALA A 20 -12.93 -9.63 -8.12
N ALA A 21 -12.72 -8.46 -7.48
CA ALA A 21 -12.92 -7.15 -8.11
C ALA A 21 -12.02 -6.92 -9.34
N ASN A 22 -10.85 -7.57 -9.37
CA ASN A 22 -9.93 -7.58 -10.51
C ASN A 22 -10.30 -8.61 -11.61
N GLY A 23 -11.46 -9.28 -11.49
CA GLY A 23 -11.92 -10.31 -12.42
C GLY A 23 -11.31 -11.69 -12.22
N TYR A 24 -10.35 -11.85 -11.29
CA TYR A 24 -9.73 -13.13 -10.97
C TYR A 24 -10.75 -14.12 -10.42
N LYS A 25 -10.71 -15.37 -10.90
CA LYS A 25 -11.61 -16.42 -10.41
C LYS A 25 -11.11 -16.87 -9.04
N LEU A 26 -11.89 -16.61 -8.00
CA LEU A 26 -11.54 -17.02 -6.65
C LEU A 26 -11.75 -18.54 -6.49
N PRO A 27 -10.88 -19.21 -5.73
CA PRO A 27 -11.07 -20.60 -5.35
C PRO A 27 -12.30 -20.79 -4.46
N ASP A 28 -12.69 -22.06 -4.27
CA ASP A 28 -13.72 -22.40 -3.30
C ASP A 28 -13.27 -21.99 -1.88
N PRO A 29 -14.18 -21.42 -1.07
CA PRO A 29 -13.84 -21.01 0.27
C PRO A 29 -13.45 -22.21 1.14
N ILE A 30 -12.42 -22.04 1.97
CA ILE A 30 -12.06 -23.00 3.00
C ILE A 30 -13.19 -23.07 4.03
N PRO A 31 -13.64 -24.28 4.44
CA PRO A 31 -14.81 -24.42 5.28
C PRO A 31 -14.57 -23.90 6.70
N LEU A 32 -15.64 -23.37 7.30
CA LEU A 32 -15.61 -22.95 8.71
C LEU A 32 -15.37 -24.19 9.60
N GLY A 33 -14.43 -24.06 10.52
CA GLY A 33 -14.01 -25.13 11.42
C GLY A 33 -12.82 -25.96 10.90
N GLU A 34 -12.40 -25.79 9.65
CA GLU A 34 -11.23 -26.46 9.07
C GLU A 34 -9.99 -26.21 9.93
N ILE A 35 -9.18 -27.24 10.14
CA ILE A 35 -7.94 -27.14 10.90
C ILE A 35 -6.78 -27.11 9.93
N ILE A 36 -6.04 -26.00 9.93
CA ILE A 36 -4.81 -25.85 9.16
C ILE A 36 -3.59 -25.93 10.07
N ARG A 37 -2.51 -26.52 9.58
CA ARG A 37 -1.28 -26.73 10.34
C ARG A 37 -0.13 -25.98 9.70
N ASN A 38 0.54 -25.14 10.48
CA ASN A 38 1.68 -24.35 9.99
C ASN A 38 2.96 -25.21 9.95
N VAL A 39 4.04 -24.66 9.37
CA VAL A 39 5.34 -25.34 9.27
C VAL A 39 5.96 -25.74 10.61
N ARG A 40 5.53 -25.12 11.72
CA ARG A 40 5.95 -25.45 13.09
C ARG A 40 5.03 -26.44 13.78
N LYS A 41 4.15 -27.11 13.03
CA LYS A 41 3.12 -28.05 13.52
C LYS A 41 2.08 -27.43 14.46
N LYS A 42 1.99 -26.11 14.54
CA LYS A 42 0.95 -25.42 15.29
C LYS A 42 -0.33 -25.36 14.46
N GLU A 43 -1.45 -25.64 15.12
CA GLU A 43 -2.76 -25.77 14.48
C GLU A 43 -3.62 -24.53 14.70
N TRP A 44 -4.33 -24.15 13.64
CA TRP A 44 -5.23 -23.01 13.62
C TRP A 44 -6.57 -23.44 13.07
N GLN A 45 -7.63 -23.07 13.78
CA GLN A 45 -9.00 -23.32 13.34
C GLN A 45 -9.50 -22.14 12.52
N ILE A 46 -9.97 -22.42 11.31
CA ILE A 46 -10.58 -21.46 10.39
C ILE A 46 -11.96 -21.05 10.91
N GLY A 47 -12.17 -19.74 11.03
CA GLY A 47 -13.44 -19.12 11.36
C GLY A 47 -14.15 -18.56 10.13
N PRO A 48 -15.11 -17.63 10.33
CA PRO A 48 -15.81 -16.96 9.23
C PRO A 48 -14.87 -16.18 8.31
N SER A 49 -15.19 -16.11 7.02
CA SER A 49 -14.56 -15.19 6.09
C SER A 49 -14.81 -13.74 6.53
N ILE A 50 -13.74 -12.93 6.55
CA ILE A 50 -13.80 -11.51 6.91
C ILE A 50 -13.55 -10.60 5.70
N GLY A 51 -13.08 -11.14 4.58
CA GLY A 51 -12.88 -10.39 3.35
C GLY A 51 -12.27 -11.24 2.24
N ALA A 52 -12.65 -10.95 1.00
CA ALA A 52 -12.04 -11.53 -0.19
C ALA A 52 -11.16 -10.48 -0.88
N GLY A 53 -9.88 -10.82 -1.08
CA GLY A 53 -8.91 -9.98 -1.78
C GLY A 53 -8.90 -10.25 -3.29
N GLY A 54 -7.87 -9.74 -3.96
CA GLY A 54 -7.68 -9.93 -5.41
C GLY A 54 -7.33 -11.37 -5.82
N PHE A 55 -6.70 -12.13 -4.92
CA PHE A 55 -6.11 -13.44 -5.24
C PHE A 55 -6.47 -14.55 -4.25
N GLY A 56 -7.23 -14.23 -3.20
CA GLY A 56 -7.66 -15.18 -2.19
C GLY A 56 -8.56 -14.57 -1.15
N GLU A 57 -8.63 -15.23 0.01
CA GLU A 57 -9.61 -14.92 1.05
C GLU A 57 -8.94 -14.85 2.42
N ILE A 58 -9.46 -13.97 3.26
CA ILE A 58 -9.00 -13.75 4.63
C ILE A 58 -10.09 -14.27 5.56
N TYR A 59 -9.70 -15.18 6.44
CA TYR A 59 -10.58 -15.78 7.44
C TYR A 59 -10.18 -15.30 8.83
N ALA A 60 -11.17 -15.11 9.70
CA ALA A 60 -10.89 -15.06 11.12
C ALA A 60 -10.37 -16.43 11.60
N ALA A 61 -9.57 -16.48 12.67
CA ALA A 61 -9.03 -17.74 13.17
C ALA A 61 -8.77 -17.72 14.67
N SER A 62 -8.66 -18.92 15.23
CA SER A 62 -8.23 -19.17 16.61
C SER A 62 -7.13 -20.21 16.66
N ASP A 63 -6.26 -20.09 17.66
CA ASP A 63 -5.30 -21.13 18.00
C ASP A 63 -6.05 -22.34 18.61
N VAL A 64 -5.80 -23.55 18.11
CA VAL A 64 -6.45 -24.76 18.63
C VAL A 64 -6.01 -25.06 20.07
N SER A 65 -4.80 -24.63 20.44
CA SER A 65 -4.25 -24.79 21.79
C SER A 65 -4.71 -23.72 22.79
N ASP A 66 -5.43 -22.68 22.34
CA ASP A 66 -5.92 -21.64 23.25
C ASP A 66 -6.92 -22.22 24.26
N SER A 67 -6.89 -21.67 25.49
CA SER A 67 -7.70 -22.20 26.60
C SER A 67 -9.21 -22.16 26.29
N PRO A 68 -10.02 -23.05 26.90
CA PRO A 68 -11.47 -23.07 26.70
C PRO A 68 -12.15 -21.72 26.99
N ARG A 69 -11.58 -20.90 27.89
CA ARG A 69 -12.07 -19.54 28.21
C ARG A 69 -11.89 -18.54 27.07
N LYS A 70 -11.00 -18.82 26.12
CA LYS A 70 -10.77 -17.99 24.92
C LYS A 70 -11.51 -18.49 23.68
N LYS A 71 -12.19 -19.65 23.75
CA LYS A 71 -13.00 -20.18 22.64
C LYS A 71 -14.04 -19.13 22.22
N GLY A 72 -13.99 -18.75 20.94
CA GLY A 72 -14.90 -17.75 20.35
C GLY A 72 -14.30 -16.35 20.13
N THR A 73 -13.13 -16.02 20.69
CA THR A 73 -12.57 -14.65 20.58
C THR A 73 -11.92 -14.32 19.23
N LEU A 74 -11.75 -15.32 18.33
CA LEU A 74 -11.17 -15.22 16.98
C LEU A 74 -10.15 -14.07 16.80
N PRO A 75 -9.04 -14.07 17.58
CA PRO A 75 -8.12 -12.94 17.67
C PRO A 75 -7.08 -12.89 16.55
N TYR A 76 -7.11 -13.86 15.65
CA TYR A 76 -6.17 -13.98 14.53
C TYR A 76 -6.89 -13.93 13.19
N VAL A 77 -6.12 -13.75 12.13
CA VAL A 77 -6.58 -13.91 10.76
C VAL A 77 -5.64 -14.83 9.99
N VAL A 78 -6.21 -15.55 9.03
CA VAL A 78 -5.48 -16.38 8.08
C VAL A 78 -5.79 -15.86 6.68
N LYS A 79 -4.76 -15.36 5.99
CA LYS A 79 -4.83 -15.03 4.57
C LYS A 79 -4.40 -16.26 3.77
N ILE A 80 -5.26 -16.71 2.85
CA ILE A 80 -5.06 -17.94 2.08
C ILE A 80 -5.17 -17.63 0.58
N GLU A 81 -4.17 -18.05 -0.19
CA GLU A 81 -4.13 -17.92 -1.65
C GLU A 81 -3.62 -19.23 -2.31
N PRO A 82 -4.08 -19.58 -3.52
CA PRO A 82 -3.49 -20.66 -4.31
C PRO A 82 -1.98 -20.52 -4.46
N HIS A 83 -1.26 -21.65 -4.49
CA HIS A 83 0.21 -21.65 -4.61
C HIS A 83 0.76 -20.94 -5.85
N GLY A 84 -0.01 -20.89 -6.94
CA GLY A 84 0.37 -20.21 -8.17
C GLY A 84 0.38 -18.68 -8.08
N ASN A 85 -0.15 -18.09 -7.01
CA ASN A 85 -0.20 -16.64 -6.83
C ASN A 85 1.09 -16.13 -6.18
N GLY A 86 1.77 -15.21 -6.86
CA GLY A 86 3.03 -14.61 -6.41
C GLY A 86 2.93 -13.69 -5.17
N PRO A 87 1.90 -12.82 -5.03
CA PRO A 87 1.88 -11.82 -3.95
C PRO A 87 1.95 -12.40 -2.53
N LEU A 88 1.16 -13.44 -2.19
CA LEU A 88 1.23 -14.06 -0.87
C LEU A 88 2.56 -14.77 -0.61
N PHE A 89 3.23 -15.27 -1.65
CA PHE A 89 4.58 -15.82 -1.51
C PHE A 89 5.57 -14.74 -1.08
N VAL A 90 5.54 -13.56 -1.73
CA VAL A 90 6.37 -12.41 -1.38
C VAL A 90 6.09 -11.95 0.05
N GLU A 91 4.82 -11.74 0.37
CA GLU A 91 4.37 -11.31 1.69
C GLU A 91 4.82 -12.28 2.79
N MET A 92 4.61 -13.59 2.57
CA MET A 92 5.01 -14.63 3.51
C MET A 92 6.52 -14.62 3.78
N HIS A 93 7.34 -14.52 2.73
CA HIS A 93 8.80 -14.50 2.87
C HIS A 93 9.31 -13.24 3.56
N PHE A 94 8.67 -12.10 3.29
CA PHE A 94 8.94 -10.86 4.01
C PHE A 94 8.72 -11.06 5.51
N TYR A 95 7.52 -11.51 5.92
CA TYR A 95 7.20 -11.70 7.34
C TYR A 95 8.13 -12.68 8.05
N MET A 96 8.47 -13.80 7.40
CA MET A 96 9.39 -14.80 7.94
C MET A 96 10.80 -14.25 8.21
N LYS A 97 11.26 -13.29 7.41
CA LYS A 97 12.61 -12.73 7.50
C LYS A 97 12.71 -11.51 8.42
N VAL A 98 11.68 -10.66 8.42
CA VAL A 98 11.78 -9.31 9.00
C VAL A 98 10.77 -8.99 10.10
N ALA A 99 9.78 -9.84 10.37
CA ALA A 99 8.72 -9.52 11.32
C ALA A 99 8.55 -10.60 12.40
N LYS A 100 9.65 -11.22 12.82
CA LYS A 100 9.65 -12.05 14.02
C LYS A 100 9.45 -11.16 15.26
N PRO A 101 8.69 -11.60 16.27
CA PRO A 101 8.44 -10.81 17.47
C PRO A 101 9.72 -10.29 18.12
N GLU A 102 10.78 -11.11 18.18
CA GLU A 102 12.04 -10.73 18.82
C GLU A 102 12.73 -9.56 18.10
N GLN A 103 12.69 -9.55 16.75
CA GLN A 103 13.29 -8.50 15.94
C GLN A 103 12.53 -7.17 16.07
N ILE A 104 11.20 -7.23 16.23
CA ILE A 104 10.35 -6.05 16.43
C ILE A 104 10.60 -5.47 17.83
N GLU A 105 10.65 -6.32 18.86
CA GLU A 105 10.96 -5.90 20.23
C GLU A 105 12.36 -5.29 20.36
N GLU A 106 13.37 -5.89 19.72
CA GLU A 106 14.73 -5.35 19.68
C GLU A 106 14.76 -3.94 19.07
N TRP A 107 14.08 -3.74 17.94
CA TRP A 107 14.00 -2.43 17.30
C TRP A 107 13.31 -1.38 18.17
N LYS A 108 12.19 -1.74 18.80
CA LYS A 108 11.48 -0.84 19.73
C LYS A 108 12.39 -0.40 20.87
N LYS A 109 13.17 -1.32 21.47
CA LYS A 109 14.15 -0.98 22.51
C LYS A 109 15.25 -0.06 21.97
N LEU A 110 15.83 -0.39 20.81
CA LEU A 110 16.89 0.40 20.18
C LEU A 110 16.45 1.85 19.88
N LYS A 111 15.21 2.03 19.42
CA LYS A 111 14.65 3.33 19.05
C LYS A 111 13.86 4.00 20.18
N ASN A 112 13.77 3.38 21.36
CA ASN A 112 12.97 3.84 22.50
C ASN A 112 11.50 4.10 22.13
N LEU A 113 10.90 3.18 21.36
CA LEU A 113 9.52 3.26 20.91
C LEU A 113 8.60 2.51 21.87
N LYS A 114 7.47 3.13 22.24
CA LYS A 114 6.42 2.46 23.03
C LYS A 114 5.73 1.35 22.24
N SER A 115 5.57 1.56 20.94
CA SER A 115 4.91 0.65 20.02
C SER A 115 5.48 0.81 18.61
N LEU A 116 5.25 -0.19 17.75
CA LEU A 116 5.59 -0.15 16.34
C LEU A 116 4.43 -0.78 15.56
N GLY A 117 3.96 -0.09 14.53
CA GLY A 117 2.86 -0.55 13.66
C GLY A 117 3.22 -1.70 12.72
N MET A 118 4.14 -2.57 13.13
CA MET A 118 4.63 -3.69 12.35
C MET A 118 3.93 -4.99 12.80
N PRO A 119 3.15 -5.66 11.94
CA PRO A 119 2.51 -6.93 12.30
C PRO A 119 3.52 -8.03 12.59
N CYS A 120 3.25 -8.83 13.60
CA CYS A 120 4.08 -9.97 13.98
C CYS A 120 3.77 -11.20 13.12
N TYR A 121 4.82 -11.90 12.69
CA TYR A 121 4.70 -13.20 12.05
C TYR A 121 4.33 -14.28 13.08
N LEU A 122 3.14 -14.86 12.95
CA LEU A 122 2.65 -15.94 13.84
C LEU A 122 2.86 -17.34 13.24
N GLY A 123 2.85 -17.45 11.92
CA GLY A 123 3.11 -18.70 11.21
C GLY A 123 2.66 -18.67 9.76
N SER A 124 3.14 -19.62 8.98
CA SER A 124 2.69 -19.86 7.60
C SER A 124 2.76 -21.34 7.28
N GLY A 125 2.15 -21.74 6.18
CA GLY A 125 2.18 -23.11 5.73
C GLY A 125 1.53 -23.32 4.37
N SER A 126 1.42 -24.58 4.01
CA SER A 126 0.63 -25.04 2.86
C SER A 126 -0.56 -25.83 3.38
N HIS A 127 -1.69 -25.74 2.70
CA HIS A 127 -2.89 -26.51 3.01
C HIS A 127 -3.52 -26.98 1.70
N GLU A 128 -3.98 -28.23 1.64
CA GLU A 128 -4.62 -28.79 0.46
C GLU A 128 -6.11 -28.97 0.73
N TYR A 129 -6.94 -28.46 -0.18
CA TYR A 129 -8.38 -28.55 -0.08
C TYR A 129 -8.99 -28.75 -1.47
N ASN A 130 -9.85 -29.75 -1.62
CA ASN A 130 -10.48 -30.16 -2.88
C ASN A 130 -9.48 -30.31 -4.06
N GLY A 131 -8.32 -30.93 -3.80
CA GLY A 131 -7.28 -31.16 -4.83
C GLY A 131 -6.52 -29.90 -5.26
N GLN A 132 -6.73 -28.76 -4.60
CA GLN A 132 -5.98 -27.53 -4.82
C GLN A 132 -5.05 -27.26 -3.64
N LYS A 133 -3.79 -26.94 -3.93
CA LYS A 133 -2.80 -26.53 -2.93
C LYS A 133 -2.87 -25.02 -2.71
N TYR A 134 -2.95 -24.62 -1.45
CA TYR A 134 -2.97 -23.23 -0.97
C TYR A 134 -1.78 -22.93 -0.08
N ARG A 135 -1.32 -21.69 -0.14
CA ARG A 135 -0.41 -21.09 0.83
C ARG A 135 -1.22 -20.27 1.80
N PHE A 136 -0.80 -20.24 3.06
CA PHE A 136 -1.40 -19.35 4.05
C PHE A 136 -0.36 -18.68 4.95
N ILE A 137 -0.75 -17.54 5.50
CA ILE A 137 -0.05 -16.86 6.59
C ILE A 137 -1.04 -16.52 7.70
N VAL A 138 -0.58 -16.62 8.94
CA VAL A 138 -1.31 -16.28 10.16
C VAL A 138 -0.73 -15.02 10.76
N MET A 139 -1.61 -14.07 11.11
CA MET A 139 -1.26 -12.81 11.75
C MET A 139 -2.34 -12.39 12.77
N ASP A 140 -2.03 -11.39 13.58
CA ASP A 140 -3.01 -10.80 14.49
C ASP A 140 -4.20 -10.23 13.72
N ARG A 141 -5.38 -10.29 14.34
CA ARG A 141 -6.57 -9.61 13.81
C ARG A 141 -6.56 -8.14 14.20
N TYR A 142 -6.79 -7.28 13.20
CA TYR A 142 -6.89 -5.84 13.35
C TYR A 142 -8.32 -5.33 13.18
N GLY A 143 -8.51 -4.05 13.49
CA GLY A 143 -9.76 -3.32 13.38
C GLY A 143 -10.00 -2.76 11.97
N LYS A 144 -10.72 -1.64 11.91
CA LYS A 144 -11.06 -0.98 10.64
C LYS A 144 -9.80 -0.44 9.94
N ASP A 145 -9.85 -0.47 8.61
CA ASP A 145 -8.87 0.21 7.77
C ASP A 145 -9.14 1.73 7.69
N LEU A 146 -8.08 2.49 7.46
CA LEU A 146 -8.14 3.94 7.37
C LEU A 146 -8.92 4.40 6.13
N TRP A 147 -8.99 3.61 5.05
CA TRP A 147 -9.80 3.98 3.88
C TRP A 147 -11.31 3.94 4.19
N SER A 148 -11.78 2.90 4.86
CA SER A 148 -13.15 2.79 5.36
C SER A 148 -13.50 3.96 6.27
N LEU A 149 -12.59 4.34 7.17
CA LEU A 149 -12.77 5.51 8.03
C LEU A 149 -12.78 6.82 7.23
N PHE A 150 -11.95 6.93 6.20
CA PHE A 150 -11.89 8.10 5.32
C PHE A 150 -13.22 8.31 4.59
N ILE A 151 -13.79 7.24 4.01
CA ILE A 151 -15.10 7.28 3.36
C ILE A 151 -16.21 7.60 4.37
N GLN A 152 -16.23 6.96 5.54
CA GLN A 152 -17.21 7.23 6.62
C GLN A 152 -17.20 8.70 7.06
N ASN A 153 -16.05 9.36 6.98
CA ASN A 153 -15.87 10.76 7.38
C ASN A 153 -15.85 11.73 6.20
N LYS A 154 -16.56 11.40 5.11
CA LYS A 154 -16.75 12.27 3.95
C LYS A 154 -15.43 12.68 3.28
N ARG A 155 -14.45 11.77 3.30
CA ARG A 155 -13.14 11.91 2.66
C ARG A 155 -12.31 13.08 3.19
N VAL A 156 -12.35 13.33 4.50
CA VAL A 156 -11.45 14.28 5.15
C VAL A 156 -11.08 13.77 6.54
N PHE A 157 -9.80 13.86 6.89
CA PHE A 157 -9.31 13.70 8.26
C PHE A 157 -8.79 15.03 8.80
N THR A 158 -8.74 15.15 10.14
CA THR A 158 -8.18 16.33 10.80
C THR A 158 -6.65 16.35 10.69
N ILE A 159 -6.07 17.55 10.70
CA ILE A 159 -4.60 17.72 10.67
C ILE A 159 -3.91 16.90 11.78
N PRO A 160 -4.34 16.95 13.07
CA PRO A 160 -3.68 16.19 14.11
C PRO A 160 -3.73 14.68 13.88
N THR A 161 -4.84 14.15 13.34
CA THR A 161 -4.95 12.73 13.02
C THR A 161 -4.00 12.34 11.90
N VAL A 162 -3.94 13.11 10.80
CA VAL A 162 -3.03 12.83 9.69
C VAL A 162 -1.56 12.87 10.11
N LEU A 163 -1.17 13.87 10.91
CA LEU A 163 0.22 13.98 11.40
C LEU A 163 0.59 12.82 12.33
N ARG A 164 -0.33 12.39 13.22
CA ARG A 164 -0.09 11.24 14.11
C ARG A 164 -0.01 9.91 13.35
N VAL A 165 -0.86 9.71 12.34
CA VAL A 165 -0.73 8.55 11.44
C VAL A 165 0.61 8.60 10.73
N GLY A 166 0.99 9.74 10.15
CA GLY A 166 2.29 9.92 9.49
C GLY A 166 3.48 9.56 10.37
N LEU A 167 3.49 9.98 11.64
CA LEU A 167 4.52 9.61 12.62
C LEU A 167 4.65 8.08 12.77
N GLN A 168 3.53 7.40 13.00
CA GLN A 168 3.53 5.94 13.18
C GLN A 168 3.98 5.20 11.90
N ILE A 169 3.62 5.69 10.71
CA ILE A 169 4.06 5.07 9.45
C ILE A 169 5.56 5.30 9.22
N ILE A 170 6.09 6.49 9.55
CA ILE A 170 7.53 6.77 9.45
C ILE A 170 8.34 5.80 10.32
N ASP A 171 7.86 5.46 11.53
CA ASP A 171 8.53 4.47 12.38
C ASP A 171 8.63 3.09 11.71
N VAL A 172 7.55 2.65 11.05
CA VAL A 172 7.50 1.38 10.32
C VAL A 172 8.40 1.44 9.08
N LEU A 173 8.36 2.52 8.32
CA LEU A 173 9.22 2.71 7.14
C LEU A 173 10.70 2.67 7.52
N GLN A 174 11.09 3.38 8.60
CA GLN A 174 12.46 3.34 9.10
C GLN A 174 12.88 1.91 9.45
N TYR A 175 11.98 1.14 10.08
CA TYR A 175 12.25 -0.26 10.41
C TYR A 175 12.50 -1.11 9.16
N ILE A 176 11.56 -1.13 8.21
CA ILE A 176 11.68 -2.01 7.03
C ILE A 176 12.81 -1.58 6.10
N HIS A 177 13.08 -0.27 5.98
CA HIS A 177 14.19 0.26 5.21
C HIS A 177 15.55 -0.14 5.82
N SER A 178 15.64 -0.25 7.15
CA SER A 178 16.83 -0.79 7.85
C SER A 178 17.06 -2.28 7.57
N LYS A 179 16.02 -2.99 7.12
CA LYS A 179 16.07 -4.40 6.70
C LYS A 179 16.21 -4.55 5.17
N MET A 180 16.53 -3.47 4.47
CA MET A 180 16.69 -3.40 3.01
C MET A 180 15.39 -3.59 2.20
N TYR A 181 14.22 -3.51 2.82
CA TYR A 181 12.92 -3.61 2.13
C TYR A 181 12.29 -2.24 1.95
N VAL A 182 11.48 -2.08 0.90
CA VAL A 182 10.45 -1.04 0.76
C VAL A 182 9.08 -1.71 0.67
N HIS A 183 8.03 -0.99 1.05
CA HIS A 183 6.64 -1.45 1.02
C HIS A 183 6.00 -1.28 -0.37
N ALA A 184 6.23 -0.15 -1.03
CA ALA A 184 5.70 0.26 -2.34
C ALA A 184 4.17 0.45 -2.48
N ASP A 185 3.37 0.03 -1.48
CA ASP A 185 1.89 0.18 -1.54
C ASP A 185 1.25 0.70 -0.24
N ILE A 186 1.82 1.76 0.36
CA ILE A 186 1.21 2.42 1.52
C ILE A 186 -0.09 3.11 1.08
N LYS A 187 -1.22 2.73 1.70
CA LYS A 187 -2.53 3.33 1.44
C LYS A 187 -3.49 3.11 2.59
N GLY A 188 -4.56 3.91 2.65
CA GLY A 188 -5.58 3.77 3.69
C GLY A 188 -6.15 2.36 3.86
N GLY A 189 -6.27 1.58 2.79
CA GLY A 189 -6.74 0.18 2.84
C GLY A 189 -5.73 -0.80 3.44
N ASN A 190 -4.44 -0.44 3.48
CA ASN A 190 -3.35 -1.23 4.05
C ASN A 190 -2.92 -0.72 5.44
N LEU A 191 -3.66 0.24 6.00
CA LEU A 191 -3.42 0.79 7.33
C LEU A 191 -4.60 0.44 8.23
N LEU A 192 -4.38 -0.46 9.19
CA LEU A 192 -5.42 -1.00 10.07
C LEU A 192 -5.24 -0.50 11.50
N LEU A 193 -6.34 -0.18 12.19
CA LEU A 193 -6.30 0.14 13.62
C LEU A 193 -6.14 -1.10 14.49
N GLY A 194 -5.55 -0.98 15.67
CA GLY A 194 -5.52 -2.05 16.65
C GLY A 194 -6.92 -2.42 17.15
N LEU A 195 -7.17 -3.72 17.29
CA LEU A 195 -8.44 -4.27 17.79
C LEU A 195 -8.41 -4.57 19.30
N LYS A 196 -7.21 -4.81 19.85
CA LYS A 196 -7.01 -5.16 21.26
C LYS A 196 -7.20 -3.92 22.13
N ARG A 197 -7.74 -4.10 23.34
CA ARG A 197 -7.89 -3.00 24.31
C ARG A 197 -6.55 -2.30 24.54
N GLY A 198 -6.52 -0.98 24.44
CA GLY A 198 -5.32 -0.16 24.56
C GLY A 198 -4.53 0.02 23.26
N THR A 199 -4.95 -0.61 22.14
CA THR A 199 -4.31 -0.46 20.83
C THR A 199 -5.16 0.33 19.83
N GLU A 200 -6.26 0.94 20.27
CA GLU A 200 -7.25 1.62 19.41
C GLU A 200 -6.66 2.82 18.65
N ASN A 201 -5.55 3.39 19.14
CA ASN A 201 -4.82 4.49 18.51
C ASN A 201 -3.53 4.04 17.79
N GLN A 202 -3.26 2.73 17.74
CA GLN A 202 -2.14 2.17 17.00
C GLN A 202 -2.58 1.83 15.58
N VAL A 203 -1.84 2.33 14.60
CA VAL A 203 -1.96 1.99 13.18
C VAL A 203 -0.94 0.89 12.86
N TYR A 204 -1.37 -0.13 12.13
CA TYR A 204 -0.53 -1.20 11.62
C TYR A 204 -0.49 -1.13 10.10
N LEU A 205 0.71 -1.19 9.53
CA LEU A 205 0.92 -1.33 8.09
C LEU A 205 0.89 -2.81 7.73
N VAL A 206 -0.04 -3.21 6.88
CA VAL A 206 -0.23 -4.60 6.42
C VAL A 206 -0.08 -4.70 4.90
N ASP A 207 -0.16 -5.93 4.37
CA ASP A 207 -0.07 -6.25 2.95
C ASP A 207 1.29 -5.93 2.31
N PHE A 208 2.25 -6.81 2.60
CA PHE A 208 3.61 -6.74 2.05
C PHE A 208 3.74 -7.53 0.73
N GLY A 209 2.65 -7.72 -0.02
CA GLY A 209 2.65 -8.47 -1.28
C GLY A 209 3.49 -7.84 -2.40
N LEU A 210 3.77 -6.53 -2.30
CA LEU A 210 4.64 -5.79 -3.21
C LEU A 210 5.99 -5.42 -2.58
N ALA A 211 6.24 -5.87 -1.35
CA ALA A 211 7.47 -5.56 -0.65
C ALA A 211 8.67 -6.14 -1.42
N SER A 212 9.73 -5.35 -1.54
CA SER A 212 10.90 -5.77 -2.29
C SER A 212 12.17 -5.12 -1.78
N HIS A 213 13.30 -5.72 -2.12
CA HIS A 213 14.60 -5.13 -1.82
C HIS A 213 14.84 -3.90 -2.70
N TYR A 214 15.29 -2.79 -2.09
CA TYR A 214 15.78 -1.63 -2.82
C TYR A 214 17.28 -1.76 -3.10
N SER A 215 17.75 -1.14 -4.19
CA SER A 215 19.17 -1.06 -4.53
C SER A 215 19.78 0.25 -4.05
N GLN A 216 20.96 0.18 -3.45
CA GLN A 216 21.78 1.36 -3.12
C GLN A 216 22.81 1.68 -4.22
N LYS A 217 22.97 0.80 -5.22
CA LYS A 217 24.07 0.88 -6.18
C LYS A 217 23.64 1.36 -7.56
N GLU A 218 22.41 1.03 -7.96
CA GLU A 218 21.95 1.26 -9.32
C GLU A 218 20.47 1.67 -9.32
N TYR A 219 20.17 2.75 -10.02
CA TYR A 219 18.82 3.11 -10.43
C TYR A 219 18.50 2.43 -11.76
N LYS A 220 17.80 1.30 -11.70
CA LYS A 220 17.51 0.49 -12.89
C LYS A 220 16.01 0.36 -13.13
N PRO A 221 15.44 1.12 -14.09
CA PRO A 221 14.06 0.97 -14.52
C PRO A 221 13.73 -0.46 -14.92
N ASP A 222 12.55 -0.93 -14.51
CA ASP A 222 12.04 -2.26 -14.86
C ASP A 222 10.61 -2.12 -15.38
N PRO A 223 10.42 -2.16 -16.72
CA PRO A 223 9.09 -2.06 -17.33
C PRO A 223 8.11 -3.13 -16.84
N LYS A 224 8.58 -4.30 -16.38
CA LYS A 224 7.70 -5.36 -15.86
C LYS A 224 7.14 -5.03 -14.48
N ARG A 225 7.77 -4.10 -13.77
CA ARG A 225 7.38 -3.62 -12.44
C ARG A 225 6.86 -2.17 -12.48
N ALA A 226 6.79 -1.57 -13.67
CA ALA A 226 6.30 -0.22 -13.85
C ALA A 226 4.85 -0.13 -13.41
N HIS A 227 4.53 0.98 -12.72
CA HIS A 227 3.20 1.25 -12.19
C HIS A 227 2.73 0.26 -11.11
N ASN A 228 3.62 -0.57 -10.56
CA ASN A 228 3.28 -1.39 -9.41
C ASN A 228 2.81 -0.55 -8.23
N GLY A 229 1.92 -1.13 -7.44
CA GLY A 229 1.21 -0.44 -6.37
C GLY A 229 -0.03 0.26 -6.88
N THR A 230 -0.56 1.12 -6.02
CA THR A 230 -1.85 1.79 -6.25
C THR A 230 -1.64 3.08 -7.04
N ILE A 231 -2.17 3.17 -8.28
CA ILE A 231 -1.86 4.24 -9.25
C ILE A 231 -1.99 5.64 -8.66
N GLU A 232 -3.01 5.91 -7.85
CA GLU A 232 -3.19 7.23 -7.25
C GLU A 232 -2.05 7.64 -6.31
N TYR A 233 -1.39 6.68 -5.63
CA TYR A 233 -0.36 6.94 -4.61
C TYR A 233 1.04 6.48 -5.01
N THR A 234 1.21 5.61 -6.00
CA THR A 234 2.52 5.04 -6.35
C THR A 234 3.54 6.14 -6.69
N SER A 235 4.81 5.98 -6.32
CA SER A 235 5.81 7.03 -6.51
C SER A 235 6.22 7.22 -7.97
N ARG A 236 6.87 8.34 -8.29
CA ARG A 236 7.51 8.58 -9.60
C ARG A 236 8.49 7.45 -9.98
N ASP A 237 9.27 6.97 -8.99
CA ASP A 237 10.19 5.84 -9.22
C ASP A 237 9.45 4.53 -9.52
N ALA A 238 8.34 4.27 -8.82
CA ALA A 238 7.53 3.08 -9.07
C ALA A 238 6.78 3.13 -10.41
N HIS A 239 6.45 4.32 -10.93
CA HIS A 239 5.94 4.47 -12.31
C HIS A 239 6.95 3.98 -13.38
N VAL A 240 8.25 3.92 -13.07
CA VAL A 240 9.29 3.34 -13.95
C VAL A 240 9.85 2.01 -13.41
N GLY A 241 9.21 1.44 -12.39
CA GLY A 241 9.51 0.11 -11.85
C GLY A 241 10.68 0.05 -10.87
N VAL A 242 11.11 1.19 -10.32
CA VAL A 242 12.23 1.24 -9.38
C VAL A 242 11.73 1.34 -7.94
N PRO A 243 11.99 0.32 -7.08
CA PRO A 243 11.70 0.41 -5.65
C PRO A 243 12.76 1.24 -4.92
N THR A 244 12.36 2.33 -4.28
CA THR A 244 13.27 3.24 -3.53
C THR A 244 12.68 3.64 -2.18
N ARG A 245 13.56 3.98 -1.22
CA ARG A 245 13.16 4.49 0.11
C ARG A 245 12.43 5.82 0.01
N ARG A 246 12.90 6.72 -0.88
CA ARG A 246 12.21 7.99 -1.16
C ARG A 246 10.82 7.75 -1.76
N GLY A 247 10.67 6.68 -2.54
CA GLY A 247 9.39 6.27 -3.10
C GLY A 247 8.34 5.99 -2.03
N ASP A 248 8.68 5.26 -0.97
CA ASP A 248 7.77 5.01 0.15
C ASP A 248 7.36 6.29 0.89
N LEU A 249 8.30 7.22 1.10
CA LEU A 249 8.00 8.54 1.69
C LEU A 249 7.12 9.40 0.77
N GLU A 250 7.31 9.32 -0.55
CA GLU A 250 6.49 9.99 -1.56
C GLU A 250 5.06 9.44 -1.56
N ILE A 251 4.90 8.12 -1.49
CA ILE A 251 3.59 7.46 -1.37
C ILE A 251 2.87 7.93 -0.09
N LEU A 252 3.59 7.99 1.05
CA LEU A 252 3.02 8.52 2.30
C LEU A 252 2.63 10.00 2.17
N ALA A 253 3.43 10.82 1.48
CA ALA A 253 3.11 12.22 1.22
C ALA A 253 1.79 12.38 0.47
N TYR A 254 1.57 11.60 -0.60
CA TYR A 254 0.32 11.62 -1.36
C TYR A 254 -0.89 11.16 -0.54
N ASN A 255 -0.72 10.15 0.31
CA ASN A 255 -1.77 9.72 1.24
C ASN A 255 -2.13 10.85 2.23
N MET A 256 -1.16 11.46 2.91
CA MET A 256 -1.39 12.58 3.82
C MET A 256 -2.06 13.77 3.11
N LEU A 257 -1.63 14.08 1.89
CA LEU A 257 -2.23 15.12 1.07
C LEU A 257 -3.70 14.83 0.78
N GLN A 258 -4.03 13.61 0.34
CA GLN A 258 -5.42 13.25 0.04
C GLN A 258 -6.29 13.25 1.29
N TRP A 259 -5.78 12.76 2.42
CA TRP A 259 -6.53 12.75 3.68
C TRP A 259 -6.90 14.16 4.16
N LEU A 260 -6.06 15.16 3.86
CA LEU A 260 -6.29 16.57 4.22
C LEU A 260 -7.08 17.34 3.16
N ALA A 261 -6.77 17.12 1.89
CA ALA A 261 -7.33 17.87 0.76
C ALA A 261 -8.53 17.19 0.09
N SER A 262 -8.95 16.01 0.59
CA SER A 262 -10.01 15.12 0.08
C SER A 262 -9.76 14.44 -1.27
N LYS A 263 -8.86 15.00 -2.09
CA LYS A 263 -8.58 14.53 -3.44
C LYS A 263 -7.14 14.82 -3.86
N LEU A 264 -6.65 14.06 -4.83
CA LEU A 264 -5.39 14.34 -5.53
C LEU A 264 -5.66 15.00 -6.89
N PRO A 265 -4.75 15.83 -7.43
CA PRO A 265 -4.97 16.52 -8.70
C PRO A 265 -5.20 15.60 -9.91
N TRP A 266 -4.66 14.37 -9.88
CA TRP A 266 -4.72 13.37 -10.95
C TRP A 266 -5.79 12.28 -10.74
N GLU A 267 -6.59 12.36 -9.66
CA GLU A 267 -7.53 11.29 -9.25
C GLU A 267 -8.62 10.97 -10.28
N ASN A 268 -8.90 11.87 -11.23
CA ASN A 268 -9.88 11.64 -12.29
C ASN A 268 -9.29 10.96 -13.54
N ASN A 269 -7.97 10.73 -13.59
CA ASN A 269 -7.25 10.24 -14.76
C ASN A 269 -6.44 8.97 -14.46
N LEU A 270 -6.85 8.18 -13.45
CA LEU A 270 -6.11 6.99 -12.98
C LEU A 270 -5.98 5.87 -14.02
N SER A 271 -6.83 5.85 -15.05
CA SER A 271 -6.74 4.89 -16.15
C SER A 271 -5.58 5.14 -17.10
N ASP A 272 -4.93 6.31 -17.01
CA ASP A 272 -3.74 6.67 -17.79
C ASP A 272 -2.53 6.82 -16.86
N PRO A 273 -1.75 5.74 -16.63
CA PRO A 273 -0.60 5.75 -15.75
C PRO A 273 0.50 6.73 -16.18
N VAL A 274 0.60 7.02 -17.50
CA VAL A 274 1.59 7.95 -18.05
C VAL A 274 1.19 9.38 -17.70
N HIS A 275 -0.08 9.74 -17.89
CA HIS A 275 -0.60 11.03 -17.46
C HIS A 275 -0.42 11.26 -15.95
N VAL A 276 -0.74 10.25 -15.13
CA VAL A 276 -0.55 10.32 -13.68
C VAL A 276 0.92 10.55 -13.32
N HIS A 277 1.84 9.83 -13.97
CA HIS A 277 3.27 10.01 -13.77
C HIS A 277 3.72 11.45 -14.11
N GLN A 278 3.29 11.98 -15.25
CA GLN A 278 3.62 13.34 -15.68
C GLN A 278 3.10 14.40 -14.70
N GLN A 279 1.86 14.25 -14.20
CA GLN A 279 1.31 15.15 -13.20
C GLN A 279 2.12 15.10 -11.89
N LYS A 280 2.46 13.90 -11.41
CA LYS A 280 3.30 13.75 -10.21
C LYS A 280 4.66 14.40 -10.38
N THR A 281 5.33 14.21 -11.52
CA THR A 281 6.60 14.90 -11.82
C THR A 281 6.44 16.41 -11.81
N LYS A 282 5.48 16.94 -12.59
CA LYS A 282 5.19 18.39 -12.63
C LYS A 282 4.98 18.97 -11.23
N TYR A 283 4.17 18.32 -10.40
CA TYR A 283 3.84 18.83 -9.08
C TYR A 283 4.98 18.66 -8.07
N MET A 284 5.80 17.62 -8.18
CA MET A 284 6.99 17.45 -7.33
C MET A 284 8.10 18.44 -7.68
N ASP A 285 8.15 18.91 -8.93
CA ASP A 285 9.04 20.00 -9.36
C ASP A 285 8.52 21.39 -8.90
N ASN A 286 7.22 21.50 -8.60
CA ASN A 286 6.58 22.74 -8.15
C ASN A 286 5.57 22.50 -7.01
N ILE A 287 6.11 22.27 -5.81
CA ILE A 287 5.32 22.05 -4.58
C ILE A 287 4.33 23.21 -4.30
N PRO A 288 4.68 24.50 -4.48
CA PRO A 288 3.71 25.59 -4.31
C PRO A 288 2.47 25.46 -5.20
N GLU A 289 2.62 25.04 -6.47
CA GLU A 289 1.50 24.80 -7.38
C GLU A 289 0.62 23.64 -6.90
N LEU A 290 1.23 22.53 -6.45
CA LEU A 290 0.51 21.39 -5.88
C LEU A 290 -0.34 21.82 -4.68
N MET A 291 0.26 22.55 -3.75
CA MET A 291 -0.41 23.00 -2.53
C MET A 291 -1.56 23.98 -2.85
N LYS A 292 -1.35 24.91 -3.78
CA LYS A 292 -2.41 25.82 -4.27
C LYS A 292 -3.58 25.05 -4.90
N LYS A 293 -3.29 23.99 -5.67
CA LYS A 293 -4.31 23.16 -6.32
C LYS A 293 -5.14 22.36 -5.32
N CYS A 294 -4.49 21.82 -4.28
CA CYS A 294 -5.14 20.98 -3.26
C CYS A 294 -5.84 21.79 -2.17
N PHE A 295 -5.36 22.98 -1.84
CA PHE A 295 -5.92 23.86 -0.82
C PHE A 295 -6.35 25.22 -1.40
N PRO A 296 -7.33 25.26 -2.33
CA PRO A 296 -7.71 26.51 -2.99
C PRO A 296 -8.45 27.51 -2.08
N LYS A 297 -8.97 27.05 -0.93
CA LYS A 297 -9.78 27.85 0.01
C LYS A 297 -9.19 27.92 1.42
N THR A 298 -8.09 27.22 1.66
CA THR A 298 -7.48 27.05 2.99
C THR A 298 -5.97 27.10 2.86
N THR A 299 -5.28 27.35 3.97
CA THR A 299 -3.82 27.30 3.98
C THR A 299 -3.37 25.85 4.16
N PRO A 300 -2.43 25.34 3.33
CA PRO A 300 -1.83 24.03 3.56
C PRO A 300 -1.07 24.01 4.90
N PRO A 301 -1.08 22.90 5.66
CA PRO A 301 -0.26 22.79 6.85
C PRO A 301 1.23 22.93 6.51
N ALA A 302 1.95 23.81 7.20
CA ALA A 302 3.37 24.07 6.91
C ALA A 302 4.25 22.80 7.02
N ALA A 303 3.93 21.91 7.96
CA ALA A 303 4.59 20.61 8.09
C ALA A 303 4.42 19.73 6.83
N LEU A 304 3.24 19.76 6.19
CA LEU A 304 3.00 19.02 4.95
C LEU A 304 3.83 19.60 3.80
N VAL A 305 3.87 20.92 3.66
CA VAL A 305 4.65 21.60 2.60
C VAL A 305 6.12 21.22 2.69
N LYS A 306 6.72 21.38 3.89
CA LYS A 306 8.12 21.04 4.15
C LYS A 306 8.42 19.55 3.95
N TYR A 307 7.46 18.67 4.25
CA TYR A 307 7.62 17.23 4.02
C TYR A 307 7.73 16.93 2.53
N PHE A 308 6.87 17.53 1.71
CA PHE A 308 6.92 17.40 0.25
C PHE A 308 8.22 17.96 -0.33
N GLU A 309 8.65 19.15 0.09
CA GLU A 309 9.92 19.75 -0.32
C GLU A 309 11.11 18.85 0.00
N TYR A 310 11.12 18.26 1.20
CA TYR A 310 12.13 17.31 1.61
C TYR A 310 12.14 16.05 0.72
N VAL A 311 10.98 15.41 0.53
CA VAL A 311 10.88 14.21 -0.30
C VAL A 311 11.29 14.49 -1.75
N ALA A 312 10.92 15.65 -2.30
CA ALA A 312 11.32 16.07 -3.64
C ALA A 312 12.84 16.26 -3.78
N SER A 313 13.51 16.66 -2.68
CA SER A 313 14.96 16.89 -2.67
C SER A 313 15.82 15.62 -2.56
N LEU A 314 15.23 14.48 -2.17
CA LEU A 314 15.98 13.23 -1.96
C LEU A 314 16.48 12.64 -3.29
N THR A 315 17.76 12.25 -3.33
CA THR A 315 18.25 11.35 -4.38
C THR A 315 17.74 9.93 -4.16
N TYR A 316 17.80 9.09 -5.19
CA TYR A 316 17.23 7.74 -5.14
C TYR A 316 17.92 6.83 -4.10
N ASP A 317 19.22 7.04 -3.89
CA ASP A 317 20.14 6.28 -3.05
C ASP A 317 20.41 6.93 -1.69
N GLN A 318 19.98 8.17 -1.47
CA GLN A 318 20.13 8.86 -0.19
C GLN A 318 19.37 8.12 0.91
N ASP A 319 19.97 8.08 2.10
CA ASP A 319 19.29 7.57 3.30
C ASP A 319 18.39 8.69 3.87
N PRO A 320 17.08 8.47 3.97
CA PRO A 320 16.20 9.49 4.53
C PRO A 320 16.51 9.79 6.01
N ASP A 321 16.42 11.06 6.38
CA ASP A 321 16.44 11.53 7.76
C ASP A 321 15.03 11.40 8.36
N TYR A 322 14.69 10.17 8.74
CA TYR A 322 13.42 9.85 9.40
C TYR A 322 13.23 10.66 10.69
N LYS A 323 14.32 10.99 11.40
CA LYS A 323 14.27 11.76 12.65
C LYS A 323 13.86 13.21 12.38
N TRP A 324 14.38 13.81 11.31
CA TRP A 324 13.93 15.12 10.86
C TRP A 324 12.46 15.09 10.43
N CYS A 325 12.05 14.06 9.67
CA CYS A 325 10.65 13.89 9.28
C CYS A 325 9.73 13.79 10.51
N GLN A 326 10.09 12.98 11.51
CA GLN A 326 9.35 12.87 12.77
C GLN A 326 9.23 14.23 13.46
N LYS A 327 10.36 14.91 13.69
CA LYS A 327 10.37 16.25 14.31
C LYS A 327 9.52 17.27 13.56
N LEU A 328 9.50 17.20 12.22
CA LEU A 328 8.67 18.08 11.40
C LEU A 328 7.18 17.88 11.68
N LEU A 329 6.71 16.63 11.72
CA LEU A 329 5.30 16.33 12.01
C LEU A 329 4.95 16.64 13.48
N GLU A 330 5.87 16.39 14.42
CA GLU A 330 5.74 16.79 15.83
C GLU A 330 5.59 18.31 16.00
N THR A 331 6.39 19.10 15.28
CA THR A 331 6.24 20.57 15.26
C THR A 331 4.88 20.97 14.69
N GLY A 332 4.42 20.32 13.62
CA GLY A 332 3.08 20.56 13.07
C GLY A 332 1.95 20.29 14.09
N LEU A 333 2.11 19.28 14.96
CA LEU A 333 1.17 19.03 16.06
C LEU A 333 1.20 20.14 17.13
N LYS A 334 2.39 20.63 17.47
CA LYS A 334 2.57 21.75 18.42
C LYS A 334 1.94 23.04 17.89
N ASP A 335 2.09 23.31 16.59
CA ASP A 335 1.47 24.47 15.93
C ASP A 335 -0.07 24.39 15.97
N CYS A 336 -0.61 23.17 15.93
CA CYS A 336 -2.04 22.89 16.13
C CYS A 336 -2.47 22.90 17.61
N LYS A 337 -1.57 23.23 18.55
CA LYS A 337 -1.79 23.14 20.01
C LYS A 337 -2.27 21.76 20.47
N CYS A 338 -1.80 20.72 19.79
CA CYS A 338 -2.16 19.33 20.05
C CYS A 338 -1.00 18.58 20.72
N SER A 339 -1.32 17.64 21.61
CA SER A 339 -0.32 16.73 22.19
C SER A 339 0.22 15.75 21.15
N LEU A 340 1.46 15.32 21.33
CA LEU A 340 2.04 14.21 20.55
C LEU A 340 1.27 12.92 20.80
N GLU A 341 1.10 12.59 22.08
CA GLU A 341 0.29 11.49 22.58
C GLU A 341 -1.17 11.92 22.62
N GLY A 342 -1.94 11.56 21.60
CA GLY A 342 -3.35 11.92 21.49
C GLY A 342 -4.14 10.86 20.75
N LYS A 343 -5.45 10.83 20.99
CA LYS A 343 -6.33 9.89 20.29
C LYS A 343 -6.33 10.17 18.79
N LEU A 344 -6.40 9.11 18.00
CA LEU A 344 -6.69 9.23 16.58
C LEU A 344 -8.19 9.52 16.44
N ASP A 345 -8.49 10.79 16.14
CA ASP A 345 -9.87 11.23 15.93
C ASP A 345 -10.16 11.25 14.44
N PHE A 346 -10.88 10.23 13.99
CA PHE A 346 -11.34 10.17 12.62
C PHE A 346 -12.66 10.89 12.43
N SER A 347 -13.35 11.34 13.49
CA SER A 347 -14.63 12.02 13.35
C SER A 347 -14.46 13.35 12.60
N GLY A 348 -15.13 13.49 11.46
CA GLY A 348 -15.04 14.66 10.58
C GLY A 348 -15.60 15.98 11.15
N LYS A 349 -15.70 16.13 12.48
CA LYS A 349 -16.18 17.36 13.14
C LYS A 349 -15.04 18.37 13.30
N GLY A 350 -14.47 18.80 12.17
CA GLY A 350 -13.46 19.86 12.12
C GLY A 350 -14.05 21.22 11.75
N THR A 351 -14.82 21.86 12.63
CA THR A 351 -14.85 23.34 12.65
C THR A 351 -13.94 23.79 13.78
N VAL A 352 -12.84 24.44 13.43
CA VAL A 352 -12.06 25.23 14.38
C VAL A 352 -13.02 26.26 14.96
N LYS A 353 -13.39 26.12 16.25
CA LYS A 353 -14.07 27.19 16.97
C LYS A 353 -13.14 28.40 16.94
N ARG A 354 -13.50 29.42 16.16
CA ARG A 354 -12.89 30.76 16.25
C ARG A 354 -13.09 31.22 17.69
N GLY A 355 -12.00 31.40 18.43
CA GLY A 355 -12.05 32.10 19.70
C GLY A 355 -12.50 33.53 19.43
N SER A 356 -13.70 33.88 19.91
CA SER A 356 -14.14 35.27 19.97
C SER A 356 -13.17 36.07 20.85
N PRO A 357 -12.83 37.32 20.52
CA PRO A 357 -12.03 38.15 21.41
C PRO A 357 -12.77 38.32 22.74
N LYS A 358 -12.10 38.03 23.86
CA LYS A 358 -12.57 38.41 25.19
C LYS A 358 -12.64 39.94 25.22
N LYS A 359 -13.86 40.49 25.21
CA LYS A 359 -14.12 41.89 25.57
C LYS A 359 -13.75 42.06 27.04
N THR A 360 -12.81 42.95 27.31
CA THR A 360 -12.54 43.51 28.63
C THR A 360 -13.71 44.42 29.02
N ASN A 361 -14.24 44.21 30.22
CA ASN A 361 -15.25 45.08 30.82
C ASN A 361 -14.64 46.45 31.15
N SER A 362 -15.15 47.49 30.52
CA SER A 362 -15.02 48.87 30.99
C SER A 362 -16.42 49.46 31.11
N THR A 363 -16.75 49.83 32.34
CA THR A 363 -17.94 50.53 32.81
C THR A 363 -18.10 51.90 32.15
N GLY A 364 -19.32 52.22 31.71
CA GLY A 364 -19.75 53.55 31.27
C GLY A 364 -21.28 53.58 31.08
N PRO A 365 -22.00 54.65 31.43
CA PRO A 365 -23.44 54.62 31.72
C PRO A 365 -24.36 54.89 30.53
N SER A 366 -25.62 54.46 30.76
CA SER A 366 -26.91 54.64 30.07
C SER A 366 -27.12 55.86 29.16
N CYS A 367 -27.83 55.66 28.03
CA CYS A 367 -29.12 56.31 27.73
C CYS A 367 -29.79 55.77 26.43
N ASP A 368 -31.06 55.38 26.59
CA ASP A 368 -32.26 55.62 25.77
C ASP A 368 -32.30 55.37 24.25
N GLY A 369 -33.37 54.69 23.81
CA GLY A 369 -33.85 54.75 22.43
C GLY A 369 -34.56 53.50 21.89
N GLU A 370 -35.86 53.39 22.20
CA GLU A 370 -36.95 52.80 21.40
C GLU A 370 -36.79 53.00 19.87
N THR A 371 -37.36 52.28 18.89
CA THR A 371 -38.47 51.30 18.74
C THR A 371 -38.46 50.78 17.27
N ASN A 372 -39.31 49.77 16.98
CA ASN A 372 -39.94 49.38 15.69
C ASN A 372 -39.15 48.49 14.71
N ILE A 373 -39.49 47.19 14.59
CA ILE A 373 -40.58 46.53 13.80
C ILE A 373 -40.31 46.52 12.28
N SER A 374 -40.00 45.35 11.72
CA SER A 374 -40.91 44.59 10.84
C SER A 374 -40.26 43.37 10.18
N ASP A 375 -41.10 42.37 10.02
CA ASP A 375 -40.88 41.04 9.49
C ASP A 375 -40.48 40.97 8.01
N ASN A 376 -39.76 39.92 7.63
CA ASN A 376 -40.29 38.94 6.67
C ASN A 376 -39.46 37.66 6.60
N LYS A 377 -40.16 36.53 6.73
CA LYS A 377 -39.70 35.14 6.58
C LYS A 377 -40.33 34.53 5.30
N PRO A 378 -40.00 33.30 4.87
CA PRO A 378 -39.44 33.06 3.54
C PRO A 378 -40.34 32.21 2.62
N LEU A 379 -39.97 32.10 1.34
CA LEU A 379 -40.58 31.16 0.37
C LEU A 379 -39.57 30.10 -0.10
N PRO A 380 -40.00 28.83 -0.30
CA PRO A 380 -39.12 27.70 -0.59
C PRO A 380 -38.97 27.46 -2.11
N ARG A 381 -37.81 26.95 -2.56
CA ARG A 381 -37.65 26.44 -3.93
C ARG A 381 -37.34 24.94 -4.01
N ARG A 382 -38.14 24.34 -4.88
CA ARG A 382 -38.31 22.96 -5.35
C ARG A 382 -37.04 22.15 -5.62
N LYS A 383 -37.18 20.85 -5.33
CA LYS A 383 -36.35 19.73 -5.80
C LYS A 383 -36.54 19.51 -7.31
N VAL A 384 -35.46 19.22 -8.02
CA VAL A 384 -35.47 18.65 -9.37
C VAL A 384 -34.74 17.32 -9.32
N ASN A 385 -35.45 16.24 -9.66
CA ASN A 385 -34.90 14.92 -9.93
C ASN A 385 -34.38 14.89 -11.36
N VAL A 386 -33.13 14.43 -11.56
CA VAL A 386 -32.60 14.07 -12.88
C VAL A 386 -32.20 12.60 -12.85
N THR A 387 -32.95 11.81 -13.60
CA THR A 387 -32.69 10.43 -14.00
C THR A 387 -31.55 10.42 -15.02
N GLN A 388 -30.47 9.66 -14.77
CA GLN A 388 -29.45 9.37 -15.79
C GLN A 388 -29.57 7.93 -16.29
N LYS A 389 -29.73 7.84 -17.62
CA LYS A 389 -29.80 6.64 -18.44
C LYS A 389 -28.48 5.85 -18.39
N GLN A 390 -28.60 4.53 -18.28
CA GLN A 390 -27.54 3.57 -18.53
C GLN A 390 -27.25 3.51 -20.03
N ASN A 391 -25.99 3.73 -20.44
CA ASN A 391 -25.50 3.37 -21.76
C ASN A 391 -24.62 2.12 -21.63
N GLN A 392 -25.06 1.04 -22.27
CA GLN A 392 -24.33 -0.20 -22.44
C GLN A 392 -23.30 -0.04 -23.56
N ALA A 393 -22.02 -0.26 -23.27
CA ALA A 393 -20.99 -0.45 -24.27
C ALA A 393 -20.69 -1.94 -24.39
N LYS A 394 -21.01 -2.50 -25.55
CA LYS A 394 -20.60 -3.84 -26.01
C LYS A 394 -19.07 -3.86 -26.15
N GLN A 395 -18.40 -4.87 -25.60
CA GLN A 395 -17.05 -5.25 -26.03
C GLN A 395 -16.95 -6.76 -26.24
N HIS A 396 -16.33 -7.06 -27.37
CA HIS A 396 -16.17 -8.35 -28.02
C HIS A 396 -15.30 -9.32 -27.21
N LYS A 397 -15.72 -10.60 -27.22
CA LYS A 397 -14.89 -11.75 -26.86
C LYS A 397 -13.81 -11.98 -27.92
N ALA A 398 -12.59 -12.24 -27.48
CA ALA A 398 -11.64 -13.07 -28.19
C ALA A 398 -11.12 -14.09 -27.18
N ASP A 399 -11.59 -15.32 -27.31
CA ASP A 399 -11.07 -16.51 -26.63
C ASP A 399 -9.78 -16.92 -27.37
N ILE A 400 -8.66 -16.98 -26.66
CA ILE A 400 -7.48 -17.75 -27.10
C ILE A 400 -7.07 -18.62 -25.91
N SER A 401 -7.45 -19.88 -26.03
CA SER A 401 -6.88 -21.02 -25.32
C SER A 401 -5.47 -21.24 -25.81
N ASP A 402 -4.49 -21.32 -24.93
CA ASP A 402 -3.32 -22.16 -25.18
C ASP A 402 -2.89 -22.87 -23.90
N SER A 403 -3.21 -24.15 -23.90
CA SER A 403 -2.58 -25.20 -23.12
C SER A 403 -1.15 -25.41 -23.63
N ASN A 404 -0.15 -25.26 -22.76
CA ASN A 404 0.96 -26.21 -22.80
C ASN A 404 1.61 -26.35 -21.42
N SER A 405 1.48 -27.56 -20.90
CA SER A 405 2.18 -28.10 -19.75
C SER A 405 3.60 -28.47 -20.15
N SER A 406 4.58 -28.08 -19.33
CA SER A 406 5.80 -28.86 -19.16
C SER A 406 6.15 -28.86 -17.69
N ALA A 407 6.09 -30.06 -17.13
CA ALA A 407 6.48 -30.39 -15.78
C ALA A 407 7.99 -30.14 -15.62
N GLU A 408 8.37 -29.51 -14.51
CA GLU A 408 9.67 -29.72 -13.90
C GLU A 408 9.44 -29.95 -12.41
N SER A 409 9.84 -31.14 -11.99
CA SER A 409 9.92 -31.60 -10.63
C SER A 409 11.25 -31.17 -10.00
N ASP A 410 11.28 -31.31 -8.69
CA ASP A 410 12.46 -31.61 -7.88
C ASP A 410 13.23 -30.46 -7.21
N ASP A 411 13.09 -30.52 -5.89
CA ASP A 411 14.16 -30.63 -4.89
C ASP A 411 14.48 -29.45 -3.97
N ASP A 412 14.14 -29.70 -2.70
CA ASP A 412 14.59 -29.05 -1.50
C ASP A 412 16.11 -29.21 -1.36
N GLU A 413 16.87 -28.11 -1.46
CA GLU A 413 18.25 -28.09 -1.00
C GLU A 413 18.49 -27.00 0.07
N VAL A 414 18.71 -27.50 1.29
CA VAL A 414 19.10 -26.77 2.48
C VAL A 414 20.56 -26.33 2.35
N CYS A 415 20.80 -25.07 2.02
CA CYS A 415 22.15 -24.50 2.05
C CYS A 415 22.48 -23.86 3.42
N ASN A 416 23.20 -24.63 4.24
CA ASN A 416 23.92 -24.19 5.43
C ASN A 416 25.08 -23.26 5.05
N TYR A 417 25.03 -21.98 5.45
CA TYR A 417 26.22 -21.12 5.42
C TYR A 417 26.86 -21.03 6.80
N LYS A 418 28.01 -21.70 6.92
CA LYS A 418 28.96 -21.55 8.03
C LYS A 418 29.59 -20.16 8.00
N LYS A 419 29.54 -19.51 9.16
CA LYS A 419 30.23 -18.26 9.53
C LYS A 419 31.75 -18.45 9.41
N LYS A 420 32.45 -17.57 8.67
CA LYS A 420 33.89 -17.35 8.81
C LYS A 420 34.15 -15.87 9.01
N GLU A 421 34.50 -15.53 10.24
CA GLU A 421 35.09 -14.26 10.62
C GLU A 421 36.49 -14.14 10.02
N LYS A 422 36.81 -12.99 9.43
CA LYS A 422 38.17 -12.46 9.36
C LYS A 422 38.13 -10.94 9.51
N SER A 423 38.78 -10.49 10.57
CA SER A 423 39.19 -9.11 10.81
C SER A 423 40.43 -8.77 9.98
N SER A 424 40.51 -7.54 9.46
CA SER A 424 41.67 -6.64 9.65
C SER A 424 41.49 -5.30 8.92
N ASN A 425 41.87 -4.25 9.64
CA ASN A 425 41.97 -2.86 9.21
C ASN A 425 43.05 -2.64 8.12
N ALA A 426 42.85 -1.65 7.25
CA ALA A 426 43.85 -0.60 7.00
C ALA A 426 43.31 0.55 6.12
N ASN A 427 43.53 1.78 6.63
CA ASN A 427 43.37 3.07 5.96
C ASN A 427 44.11 3.16 4.61
N LYS A 428 43.51 3.84 3.63
CA LYS A 428 44.23 4.74 2.72
C LYS A 428 43.34 5.90 2.26
N LYS A 429 43.74 7.12 2.65
CA LYS A 429 43.23 8.41 2.18
C LYS A 429 43.63 8.61 0.72
N VAL A 430 42.69 9.02 -0.13
CA VAL A 430 42.99 9.76 -1.37
C VAL A 430 42.08 10.99 -1.42
N LYS A 431 42.73 12.17 -1.46
CA LYS A 431 42.09 13.45 -1.77
C LYS A 431 42.00 13.60 -3.28
N THR A 432 40.84 13.94 -3.83
CA THR A 432 40.73 14.70 -5.08
C THR A 432 39.52 15.63 -5.05
N LYS A 433 39.68 16.75 -5.76
CA LYS A 433 38.98 18.03 -5.67
C LYS A 433 37.53 18.00 -6.18
N SER A 434 36.72 18.87 -5.57
CA SER A 434 35.53 19.53 -6.15
C SER A 434 35.83 20.11 -7.54
N VAL A 435 34.94 19.98 -8.54
CA VAL A 435 33.98 21.00 -9.02
C VAL A 435 32.99 20.40 -10.05
N TYR A 436 31.77 20.95 -10.07
CA TYR A 436 30.68 20.95 -11.08
C TYR A 436 29.60 19.86 -11.01
N GLY A 437 28.39 20.35 -10.73
CA GLY A 437 27.16 19.58 -10.61
C GLY A 437 26.53 19.22 -11.96
N TRP A 438 25.70 18.19 -11.90
CA TRP A 438 24.91 17.70 -13.03
C TRP A 438 23.46 17.57 -12.56
N ARG A 439 22.70 18.63 -12.82
CA ARG A 439 21.27 18.53 -13.09
C ARG A 439 21.21 18.06 -14.53
N ASP A 440 20.90 16.80 -14.79
CA ASP A 440 20.39 16.29 -16.07
C ASP A 440 20.05 14.81 -15.91
N CYS A 441 18.81 14.54 -15.47
CA CYS A 441 18.15 13.27 -15.74
C CYS A 441 17.61 13.35 -17.17
N PRO A 442 17.94 12.43 -18.10
CA PRO A 442 17.42 12.49 -19.46
C PRO A 442 15.92 12.19 -19.50
N SER A 443 15.11 13.26 -19.53
CA SER A 443 13.67 13.23 -19.81
C SER A 443 13.40 13.64 -21.26
N ALA A 444 13.86 12.89 -22.26
CA ALA A 444 13.36 13.01 -23.64
C ALA A 444 13.95 11.97 -24.60
N ILE A 445 13.45 10.72 -24.60
CA ILE A 445 13.26 9.93 -25.83
C ILE A 445 12.04 9.02 -25.62
N ALA A 446 10.84 9.59 -25.75
CA ALA A 446 9.61 8.83 -25.93
C ALA A 446 8.66 9.63 -26.81
N SER A 447 9.13 9.97 -28.01
CA SER A 447 8.27 10.25 -29.16
C SER A 447 8.68 9.28 -30.27
N ASN A 448 7.67 8.67 -30.89
CA ASN A 448 7.73 7.67 -31.97
C ASN A 448 7.87 6.20 -31.55
N VAL A 449 6.78 5.62 -31.05
CA VAL A 449 6.36 4.30 -31.56
C VAL A 449 4.85 4.29 -31.76
N ASN A 450 4.44 4.38 -33.03
CA ASN A 450 3.10 4.02 -33.48
C ASN A 450 2.99 2.49 -33.58
N ARG A 451 1.90 1.96 -33.03
CA ARG A 451 1.12 0.74 -33.38
C ARG A 451 1.81 -0.45 -34.10
N ALA A 452 1.68 -1.62 -33.44
CA ALA A 452 1.57 -3.02 -33.90
C ALA A 452 2.12 -3.47 -35.28
N GLY A 453 2.97 -4.50 -35.27
CA GLY A 453 3.26 -5.31 -36.46
C GLY A 453 4.43 -6.28 -36.28
N GLU A 454 4.12 -7.57 -36.31
CA GLU A 454 4.95 -8.76 -36.66
C GLU A 454 6.48 -8.60 -36.82
N TYR A 455 7.25 -9.35 -36.02
CA TYR A 455 8.65 -9.65 -36.34
C TYR A 455 8.76 -10.97 -37.12
N LYS A 456 8.91 -10.87 -38.45
CA LYS A 456 9.42 -11.96 -39.30
C LYS A 456 10.92 -12.16 -39.04
N ARG A 457 11.32 -13.41 -38.79
CA ARG A 457 12.73 -13.85 -38.79
C ARG A 457 13.34 -13.60 -40.17
N LYS A 458 14.44 -12.84 -40.25
CA LYS A 458 15.26 -12.75 -41.47
C LYS A 458 16.26 -13.90 -41.50
N SER A 459 16.08 -14.79 -42.48
CA SER A 459 17.14 -15.66 -43.01
C SER A 459 18.10 -14.81 -43.84
N ASN A 460 19.40 -14.91 -43.56
CA ASN A 460 20.43 -14.42 -44.47
C ASN A 460 20.95 -15.61 -45.27
N ASP A 461 20.64 -15.64 -46.56
CA ASP A 461 21.37 -16.45 -47.52
C ASP A 461 22.02 -15.55 -48.57
N LYS A 462 23.33 -15.81 -48.73
CA LYS A 462 24.25 -15.64 -49.85
C LYS A 462 23.74 -14.88 -51.09
N GLN A 463 24.59 -13.99 -51.61
CA GLN A 463 25.35 -14.21 -52.87
C GLN A 463 26.08 -12.94 -53.34
N HIS A 464 27.33 -13.12 -53.75
CA HIS A 464 28.02 -12.57 -54.95
C HIS A 464 29.54 -12.50 -54.68
N ILE A 465 30.47 -12.76 -55.61
CA ILE A 465 30.51 -13.41 -56.92
C ILE A 465 32.00 -13.67 -57.22
N THR A 466 32.28 -14.85 -57.78
CA THR A 466 33.38 -15.34 -58.64
C THR A 466 34.66 -14.52 -58.93
N LYS A 467 35.83 -15.20 -58.85
CA LYS A 467 36.72 -15.64 -59.97
C LYS A 467 38.21 -15.68 -59.55
N LYS A 468 38.80 -16.87 -59.43
CA LYS A 468 40.01 -17.25 -60.20
C LYS A 468 40.31 -18.75 -60.07
N GLN A 469 40.62 -19.32 -61.23
CA GLN A 469 40.92 -20.72 -61.51
C GLN A 469 42.34 -21.14 -61.09
N ARG A 470 42.45 -22.46 -60.88
CA ARG A 470 43.54 -23.39 -61.25
C ARG A 470 44.69 -23.67 -60.25
N LYS A 471 44.96 -24.99 -60.18
CA LYS A 471 46.10 -25.76 -59.61
C LYS A 471 45.93 -26.09 -58.11
N MET A 472 45.96 -27.35 -57.64
CA MET A 472 46.44 -28.62 -58.19
C MET A 472 45.59 -29.80 -57.68
N ASN A 473 45.42 -30.83 -58.50
CA ASN A 473 45.23 -32.21 -58.02
C ASN A 473 46.62 -32.77 -57.70
N GLY A 474 46.74 -33.43 -56.56
CA GLY A 474 47.89 -34.16 -56.05
C GLY A 474 47.52 -34.69 -54.68
#